data_AF-R7I4L0-F1
#
_entry.id   AF-R7I4L0-F1
#
_cell.length_a   1.000
_cell.length_b   1.000
_cell.length_c   1.000
_cell.angle_alpha   90.00
_cell.angle_beta   90.00
_cell.angle_gamma   90.00
#
_symmetry.space_group_name_H-M   'P 1'
#
loop_
_entity.id
_entity.type
_entity.pdbx_description
1 polymer ?
#
loop_
_entity_poly.entity_id
_entity_poly.type
_entity_poly.pdbx_seq_one_letter_code
_entity_poly.pdbx_strand_id
1 'polypeptide(L)'
;MRTKKRIASILFAMMLTVVSVCSGNVAIISLAADQKEMITVYVAAEGIGENGNTVNVDKTAVQVEAGTKATTAIKTVLDSTEYKQKYTISSSAWGDSLDEINGLSTYNVGNDWYYWSFYINGGYSDQGIGSYELQDNDKISLIYSYQNYNTECSCYVDDTTKTATGSAITDAVANAKAQQQVLAKEIYHAQFADGATVPGIDDVNGLYSVFSLVRAGANYQAFYDKVVQKVGKQLGELAVNGKTKATDGSVITESSILKTGVAAQSYAKMALVMTALGKDAANINGFNLIAHLVDKSVYSASSIYSRESMILFAIDSANYVLPEGTNYLTREELVNTAAADVQNQIGVSVSWQSPDSAAMAIQPLAPYYKEAKTASGSSVGFASALLVKNCDKAMRYLEAVQNTNGSYGTEKGNAWSLAQIMITAGVFNADIMEEKDQTDFVKNGNTLFTAANVFVTAGEQSSVDKSLMEFQPEQLLRGLNACVRSLEKQASIFDMRQDSWKTVDIPAVKKENTTNQKNKVTALKAKNKKVSVKKGKTKKIVFILSTQNKNKITTDKYKITVTGQLKKGKVQLSKGKLVVTVKGKKKGTGTVKATVGNKSAKVKVSIK
;
A
#
# COMPACT_ATOMS: atom_id res chain seq x y z
N MET A 1 -37.53 5.91 7.37
CA MET A 1 -36.84 5.09 8.39
C MET A 1 -35.58 4.48 7.77
N ARG A 2 -34.50 5.27 7.75
CA ARG A 2 -33.20 4.94 7.13
C ARG A 2 -32.14 5.65 7.96
N THR A 3 -31.76 5.06 9.09
CA THR A 3 -30.56 5.44 9.86
C THR A 3 -30.47 4.49 11.05
N LYS A 4 -29.57 3.51 10.97
CA LYS A 4 -28.96 2.69 12.04
C LYS A 4 -28.55 1.32 11.45
N LYS A 5 -27.42 1.29 10.71
CA LYS A 5 -26.62 0.10 10.37
C LYS A 5 -25.36 0.55 9.59
N ARG A 6 -24.51 1.33 10.25
CA ARG A 6 -23.15 1.72 9.82
C ARG A 6 -22.28 1.91 11.06
N ILE A 7 -22.03 0.85 11.82
CA ILE A 7 -21.10 0.87 12.98
C ILE A 7 -20.24 -0.42 12.99
N ALA A 8 -19.84 -0.95 11.84
CA ALA A 8 -18.90 -2.08 11.80
C ALA A 8 -17.82 -1.97 10.71
N SER A 9 -17.68 -0.81 10.07
CA SER A 9 -16.85 -0.63 8.86
C SER A 9 -15.75 0.42 9.02
N ILE A 10 -15.26 0.66 10.25
CA ILE A 10 -14.27 1.72 10.55
C ILE A 10 -12.90 1.18 11.02
N LEU A 11 -12.72 -0.13 11.22
CA LEU A 11 -11.45 -0.65 11.76
C LEU A 11 -10.28 -0.78 10.78
N PHE A 12 -10.45 -0.52 9.48
CA PHE A 12 -9.33 -0.51 8.52
C PHE A 12 -9.06 0.87 7.88
N ALA A 13 -9.82 1.90 8.28
CA ALA A 13 -9.71 3.25 7.74
C ALA A 13 -9.88 4.30 8.85
N MET A 14 -9.01 4.26 9.87
CA MET A 14 -8.53 5.38 10.71
C MET A 14 -8.05 4.85 12.07
N MET A 15 -6.74 4.65 12.23
CA MET A 15 -5.98 5.10 13.41
C MET A 15 -4.49 5.13 13.05
N LEU A 16 -4.16 6.09 12.18
CA LEU A 16 -2.80 6.58 11.97
C LEU A 16 -2.53 7.66 13.02
N THR A 17 -2.02 7.26 14.17
CA THR A 17 -1.20 8.12 15.05
C THR A 17 -0.28 7.22 15.89
N VAL A 18 0.58 6.43 15.24
CA VAL A 18 1.95 6.31 15.77
C VAL A 18 2.72 7.41 15.07
N VAL A 19 3.35 8.27 15.87
CA VAL A 19 4.06 9.47 15.43
C VAL A 19 5.08 9.08 14.37
N SER A 20 4.73 9.28 13.10
CA SER A 20 5.70 9.42 12.03
C SER A 20 6.44 10.72 12.31
N VAL A 21 7.61 10.62 12.92
CA VAL A 21 8.58 11.70 12.90
C VAL A 21 9.07 11.78 11.46
N CYS A 22 8.38 12.59 10.67
CA CYS A 22 8.92 13.10 9.43
C CYS A 22 10.18 13.89 9.75
N SER A 23 11.34 13.33 9.46
CA SER A 23 12.46 14.13 8.99
C SER A 23 12.97 13.51 7.70
N GLY A 24 12.51 14.11 6.59
CA GLY A 24 13.25 14.06 5.35
C GLY A 24 14.63 14.66 5.61
N ASN A 25 15.62 13.78 5.66
CA ASN A 25 16.99 13.96 5.23
C ASN A 25 17.65 12.60 5.40
N VAL A 26 18.49 12.25 4.43
CA VAL A 26 19.38 11.10 4.44
C VAL A 26 20.14 11.06 5.78
N ALA A 27 19.63 10.24 6.70
CA ALA A 27 20.32 9.73 7.87
C ALA A 27 20.05 8.22 7.95
N ILE A 28 20.16 7.55 6.80
CA ILE A 28 20.32 6.11 6.75
C ILE A 28 21.72 5.87 7.35
N ILE A 29 21.75 5.25 8.53
CA ILE A 29 22.88 4.60 9.25
C ILE A 29 23.08 5.01 10.74
N SER A 30 22.58 6.13 11.27
CA SER A 30 22.92 6.52 12.67
C SER A 30 21.85 6.36 13.76
N LEU A 31 20.75 5.63 13.53
CA LEU A 31 19.73 5.36 14.56
C LEU A 31 19.74 3.92 15.12
N ALA A 32 20.60 3.04 14.59
CA ALA A 32 20.61 1.62 14.95
C ALA A 32 21.50 1.26 16.17
N ALA A 33 22.24 2.21 16.74
CA ALA A 33 23.25 1.86 17.76
C ALA A 33 22.67 1.61 19.17
N ASP A 34 21.47 2.10 19.49
CA ASP A 34 20.89 2.04 20.85
C ASP A 34 19.50 1.37 20.94
N GLN A 35 18.89 0.95 19.82
CA GLN A 35 17.65 0.15 19.91
C GLN A 35 17.98 -1.32 20.04
N LYS A 36 17.61 -1.90 21.19
CA LYS A 36 17.71 -3.34 21.41
C LYS A 36 16.87 -4.09 20.37
N GLU A 37 17.41 -5.22 19.93
CA GLU A 37 16.72 -6.13 19.02
C GLU A 37 15.40 -6.61 19.66
N MET A 38 14.31 -6.58 18.89
CA MET A 38 13.05 -7.18 19.31
C MET A 38 12.98 -8.64 18.83
N ILE A 39 12.39 -9.46 19.68
CA ILE A 39 12.07 -10.86 19.41
C ILE A 39 10.56 -11.06 19.52
N THR A 40 10.04 -12.03 18.79
CA THR A 40 8.62 -12.42 18.87
C THR A 40 8.52 -13.79 19.51
N VAL A 41 7.72 -13.90 20.57
CA VAL A 41 7.45 -15.16 21.28
C VAL A 41 5.95 -15.41 21.34
N TYR A 42 5.55 -16.65 21.60
CA TYR A 42 4.15 -17.06 21.64
C TYR A 42 3.83 -17.65 23.00
N VAL A 43 2.76 -17.19 23.65
CA VAL A 43 2.32 -17.72 24.94
C VAL A 43 0.94 -18.34 24.78
N ALA A 44 0.78 -19.56 25.26
CA ALA A 44 -0.51 -20.22 25.43
C ALA A 44 -0.63 -20.76 26.86
N ALA A 45 -1.87 -20.93 27.32
CA ALA A 45 -2.16 -21.51 28.62
C ALA A 45 -3.42 -22.35 28.58
N GLU A 46 -3.40 -23.56 29.13
CA GLU A 46 -4.58 -24.41 29.26
C GLU A 46 -4.65 -25.12 30.60
N GLY A 47 -5.86 -25.29 31.12
CA GLY A 47 -6.06 -25.98 32.39
C GLY A 47 -7.54 -26.16 32.74
N ILE A 48 -7.85 -27.27 33.40
CA ILE A 48 -9.17 -27.54 33.96
C ILE A 48 -8.97 -27.92 35.43
N GLY A 49 -9.55 -27.13 36.33
CA GLY A 49 -9.57 -27.44 37.75
C GLY A 49 -10.75 -28.34 38.11
N GLU A 50 -10.66 -29.06 39.23
CA GLU A 50 -11.73 -29.94 39.73
C GLU A 50 -13.04 -29.19 40.02
N ASN A 51 -12.91 -27.91 40.36
CA ASN A 51 -14.04 -27.02 40.66
C ASN A 51 -14.78 -26.52 39.40
N GLY A 52 -14.38 -26.99 38.21
CA GLY A 52 -14.95 -26.58 36.92
C GLY A 52 -14.39 -25.27 36.36
N ASN A 53 -13.49 -24.59 37.08
CA ASN A 53 -12.76 -23.45 36.54
C ASN A 53 -11.85 -23.91 35.41
N THR A 54 -11.80 -23.12 34.33
CA THR A 54 -10.96 -23.41 33.18
C THR A 54 -10.08 -22.22 32.85
N VAL A 55 -8.94 -22.52 32.24
CA VAL A 55 -8.05 -21.54 31.62
C VAL A 55 -7.86 -21.97 30.18
N ASN A 56 -8.09 -21.06 29.25
CA ASN A 56 -7.84 -21.27 27.83
C ASN A 56 -7.35 -19.96 27.21
N VAL A 57 -6.04 -19.90 26.99
CA VAL A 57 -5.35 -18.82 26.28
C VAL A 57 -4.77 -19.44 25.02
N ASP A 58 -5.34 -19.05 23.88
CA ASP A 58 -4.81 -19.43 22.57
C ASP A 58 -3.42 -18.82 22.34
N LYS A 59 -2.66 -19.38 21.39
CA LYS A 59 -1.29 -18.93 21.08
C LYS A 59 -1.26 -17.45 20.74
N THR A 60 -0.73 -16.66 21.66
CA THR A 60 -0.73 -15.21 21.57
C THR A 60 0.69 -14.72 21.35
N ALA A 61 0.93 -14.08 20.21
CA ALA A 61 2.23 -13.50 19.89
C ALA A 61 2.49 -12.23 20.73
N VAL A 62 3.73 -12.07 21.19
CA VAL A 62 4.19 -10.88 21.92
C VAL A 62 5.57 -10.47 21.40
N GLN A 63 5.77 -9.17 21.16
CA GLN A 63 7.09 -8.61 20.93
C GLN A 63 7.71 -8.11 22.23
N VAL A 64 8.95 -8.55 22.49
CA VAL A 64 9.77 -8.10 23.64
C VAL A 64 11.19 -7.80 23.20
N GLU A 65 11.94 -7.05 24.02
CA GLU A 65 13.38 -6.86 23.80
C GLU A 65 14.12 -8.20 24.01
N ALA A 66 15.14 -8.47 23.20
CA ALA A 66 16.04 -9.60 23.40
C ALA A 66 16.66 -9.57 24.82
N GLY A 67 16.73 -10.73 25.48
CA GLY A 67 17.16 -10.87 26.87
C GLY A 67 16.04 -10.67 27.91
N THR A 68 14.81 -10.40 27.48
CA THR A 68 13.63 -10.39 28.36
C THR A 68 13.36 -11.79 28.93
N LYS A 69 12.95 -11.87 30.21
CA LYS A 69 12.57 -13.13 30.87
C LYS A 69 11.15 -13.56 30.51
N ALA A 70 10.86 -14.85 30.59
CA ALA A 70 9.54 -15.40 30.24
C ALA A 70 8.37 -14.79 31.04
N THR A 71 8.60 -14.40 32.31
CA THR A 71 7.59 -13.71 33.13
C THR A 71 6.96 -12.49 32.47
N THR A 72 7.74 -11.69 31.75
CA THR A 72 7.23 -10.48 31.10
C THR A 72 6.27 -10.80 29.98
N ALA A 73 6.60 -11.78 29.13
CA ALA A 73 5.72 -12.22 28.04
C ALA A 73 4.43 -12.84 28.61
N ILE A 74 4.56 -13.70 29.63
CA ILE A 74 3.42 -14.34 30.30
C ILE A 74 2.48 -13.30 30.90
N LYS A 75 2.99 -12.34 31.67
CA LYS A 75 2.18 -11.25 32.26
C LYS A 75 1.48 -10.43 31.17
N THR A 76 2.20 -10.09 30.10
CA THR A 76 1.67 -9.32 28.98
C THR A 76 0.48 -10.03 28.33
N VAL A 77 0.58 -11.33 28.09
CA VAL A 77 -0.53 -12.11 27.53
C VAL A 77 -1.68 -12.22 28.52
N LEU A 78 -1.44 -12.63 29.76
CA LEU A 78 -2.52 -12.78 30.75
C LEU A 78 -3.26 -11.46 30.98
N ASP A 79 -2.56 -10.33 31.04
CA ASP A 79 -3.15 -8.99 31.17
C ASP A 79 -3.96 -8.53 29.94
N SER A 80 -3.75 -9.15 28.78
CA SER A 80 -4.53 -8.90 27.55
C SER A 80 -5.81 -9.74 27.44
N THR A 81 -5.97 -10.72 28.32
CA THR A 81 -7.12 -11.65 28.36
C THR A 81 -8.08 -11.33 29.51
N GLU A 82 -9.11 -12.16 29.67
CA GLU A 82 -10.02 -12.12 30.83
C GLU A 82 -9.36 -12.53 32.17
N TYR A 83 -8.12 -13.02 32.13
CA TYR A 83 -7.33 -13.40 33.30
C TYR A 83 -6.55 -12.24 33.91
N LYS A 84 -6.66 -11.03 33.35
CA LYS A 84 -6.09 -9.83 33.97
C LYS A 84 -6.53 -9.73 35.44
N GLN A 85 -5.55 -9.61 36.34
CA GLN A 85 -5.74 -9.61 37.81
C GLN A 85 -6.34 -10.90 38.41
N LYS A 86 -6.40 -11.99 37.64
CA LYS A 86 -6.82 -13.33 38.10
C LYS A 86 -5.67 -14.33 38.01
N TYR A 87 -4.44 -13.88 38.19
CA TYR A 87 -3.28 -14.75 38.27
C TYR A 87 -2.35 -14.27 39.38
N THR A 88 -1.57 -15.19 39.92
CA THR A 88 -0.55 -14.91 40.93
C THR A 88 0.80 -15.39 40.43
N ILE A 89 1.76 -14.46 40.40
CA ILE A 89 3.19 -14.76 40.18
C ILE A 89 3.94 -14.28 41.41
N SER A 90 4.53 -15.20 42.17
CA SER A 90 5.34 -14.85 43.35
C SER A 90 6.82 -14.81 43.01
N SER A 91 7.54 -13.85 43.57
CA SER A 91 8.99 -13.74 43.47
C SER A 91 9.67 -14.40 44.66
N SER A 92 10.72 -15.18 44.40
CA SER A 92 11.54 -15.81 45.43
C SER A 92 13.04 -15.64 45.12
N ALA A 93 13.91 -16.09 46.01
CA ALA A 93 15.36 -16.15 45.76
C ALA A 93 15.75 -17.05 44.57
N TRP A 94 14.84 -17.94 44.14
CA TRP A 94 15.04 -18.87 43.02
C TRP A 94 14.40 -18.38 41.70
N GLY A 95 13.83 -17.17 41.70
CA GLY A 95 13.12 -16.58 40.58
C GLY A 95 11.61 -16.49 40.80
N ASP A 96 10.92 -15.89 39.82
CA ASP A 96 9.46 -15.82 39.77
C ASP A 96 8.85 -17.21 39.45
N SER A 97 7.74 -17.52 40.11
CA SER A 97 6.93 -18.74 39.94
C SER A 97 5.48 -18.38 39.58
N LEU A 98 4.85 -19.15 38.69
CA LEU A 98 3.42 -19.02 38.38
C LEU A 98 2.63 -19.90 39.34
N ASP A 99 1.89 -19.29 40.26
CA ASP A 99 1.26 -20.01 41.35
C ASP A 99 -0.23 -20.26 41.11
N GLU A 100 -0.90 -19.36 40.37
CA GLU A 100 -2.34 -19.47 40.10
C GLU A 100 -2.72 -18.75 38.80
N ILE A 101 -3.69 -19.31 38.06
CA ILE A 101 -4.49 -18.61 37.05
C ILE A 101 -5.96 -18.99 37.25
N ASN A 102 -6.86 -18.02 37.32
CA ASN A 102 -8.31 -18.20 37.43
C ASN A 102 -8.75 -19.14 38.57
N GLY A 103 -8.09 -19.06 39.73
CA GLY A 103 -8.36 -19.94 40.88
C GLY A 103 -7.80 -21.36 40.75
N LEU A 104 -7.06 -21.68 39.68
CA LEU A 104 -6.30 -22.93 39.55
C LEU A 104 -4.93 -22.70 40.19
N SER A 105 -4.84 -22.92 41.50
CA SER A 105 -3.61 -22.74 42.28
C SER A 105 -2.87 -24.06 42.49
N THR A 106 -1.63 -23.98 42.99
CA THR A 106 -0.91 -25.18 43.41
C THR A 106 -1.53 -25.81 44.65
N TYR A 107 -1.91 -27.09 44.58
CA TYR A 107 -2.36 -27.88 45.75
C TYR A 107 -2.07 -29.37 45.55
N ASN A 108 -2.22 -30.16 46.61
CA ASN A 108 -1.99 -31.59 46.59
C ASN A 108 -3.22 -32.38 47.08
N VAL A 109 -3.47 -33.52 46.44
CA VAL A 109 -4.48 -34.50 46.87
C VAL A 109 -3.78 -35.85 47.04
N GLY A 110 -3.49 -36.22 48.29
CA GLY A 110 -2.65 -37.39 48.57
C GLY A 110 -1.23 -37.22 48.03
N ASN A 111 -0.84 -38.08 47.08
CA ASN A 111 0.48 -38.02 46.41
C ASN A 111 0.45 -37.23 45.10
N ASP A 112 -0.72 -36.79 44.64
CA ASP A 112 -0.89 -36.08 43.38
C ASP A 112 -0.75 -34.58 43.59
N TRP A 113 0.04 -33.94 42.74
CA TRP A 113 0.29 -32.51 42.75
C TRP A 113 -0.37 -31.85 41.55
N TYR A 114 -1.10 -30.78 41.83
CA TYR A 114 -1.72 -29.91 40.84
C TYR A 114 -0.93 -28.61 40.81
N TYR A 115 -0.37 -28.25 39.67
CA TYR A 115 0.46 -27.05 39.51
C TYR A 115 0.57 -26.64 38.05
N TRP A 116 0.99 -25.40 37.80
CA TRP A 116 1.28 -24.91 36.45
C TRP A 116 2.66 -25.37 36.00
N SER A 117 2.68 -26.22 34.97
CA SER A 117 3.91 -26.63 34.28
C SER A 117 4.29 -25.60 33.21
N PHE A 118 5.58 -25.37 33.04
CA PHE A 118 6.15 -24.42 32.10
C PHE A 118 7.01 -25.14 31.06
N TYR A 119 6.55 -25.12 29.82
CA TYR A 119 7.23 -25.75 28.69
C TYR A 119 7.63 -24.70 27.66
N ILE A 120 8.79 -24.93 27.04
CA ILE A 120 9.32 -24.14 25.94
C ILE A 120 9.52 -25.05 24.74
N ASN A 121 8.92 -24.70 23.60
CA ASN A 121 9.08 -25.42 22.33
C ASN A 121 8.78 -26.93 22.45
N GLY A 122 7.75 -27.29 23.22
CA GLY A 122 7.34 -28.68 23.47
C GLY A 122 8.23 -29.46 24.45
N GLY A 123 9.27 -28.83 25.01
CA GLY A 123 10.16 -29.41 26.01
C GLY A 123 9.95 -28.83 27.40
N TYR A 124 10.17 -29.63 28.44
CA TYR A 124 10.16 -29.15 29.83
C TYR A 124 11.32 -28.17 30.03
N SER A 125 11.06 -27.01 30.64
CA SER A 125 12.11 -26.04 30.93
C SER A 125 12.83 -26.37 32.23
N ASP A 126 14.16 -26.52 32.17
CA ASP A 126 15.02 -26.67 33.35
C ASP A 126 15.13 -25.37 34.18
N GLN A 127 14.57 -24.26 33.69
CA GLN A 127 14.51 -22.98 34.37
C GLN A 127 13.08 -22.54 34.61
N GLY A 128 12.84 -21.90 35.77
CA GLY A 128 11.56 -21.25 36.06
C GLY A 128 11.33 -20.01 35.18
N ILE A 129 10.08 -19.55 35.15
CA ILE A 129 9.64 -18.43 34.30
C ILE A 129 10.41 -17.12 34.54
N GLY A 130 10.92 -16.91 35.77
CA GLY A 130 11.73 -15.73 36.12
C GLY A 130 13.20 -15.79 35.70
N SER A 131 13.69 -16.96 35.31
CA SER A 131 15.11 -17.17 35.00
C SER A 131 15.37 -17.36 33.51
N TYR A 132 14.43 -18.01 32.80
CA TYR A 132 14.56 -18.31 31.38
C TYR A 132 14.59 -17.02 30.52
N GLU A 133 15.65 -16.85 29.74
CA GLU A 133 15.80 -15.76 28.76
C GLU A 133 15.19 -16.14 27.43
N LEU A 134 14.21 -15.37 27.01
CA LEU A 134 13.47 -15.61 25.79
C LEU A 134 14.36 -15.51 24.57
N GLN A 135 14.21 -16.48 23.67
CA GLN A 135 14.75 -16.48 22.33
C GLN A 135 13.65 -16.15 21.33
N ASP A 136 14.04 -15.62 20.17
CA ASP A 136 13.11 -15.38 19.08
C ASP A 136 12.43 -16.69 18.63
N ASN A 137 11.12 -16.61 18.43
CA ASN A 137 10.24 -17.72 18.07
C ASN A 137 9.95 -18.74 19.17
N ASP A 138 10.30 -18.46 20.44
CA ASP A 138 9.93 -19.36 21.54
C ASP A 138 8.41 -19.53 21.68
N LYS A 139 7.97 -20.79 21.77
CA LYS A 139 6.58 -21.20 22.04
C LYS A 139 6.47 -21.62 23.50
N ILE A 140 5.87 -20.77 24.32
CA ILE A 140 5.60 -21.01 25.74
C ILE A 140 4.24 -21.71 25.88
N SER A 141 4.24 -22.83 26.59
CA SER A 141 3.02 -23.51 27.05
C SER A 141 2.96 -23.54 28.57
N LEU A 142 1.87 -23.01 29.11
CA LEU A 142 1.52 -23.09 30.53
C LEU A 142 0.39 -24.11 30.68
N ILE A 143 0.66 -25.25 31.32
CA ILE A 143 -0.30 -26.36 31.39
C ILE A 143 -0.58 -26.66 32.86
N TYR A 144 -1.84 -26.56 33.26
CA TYR A 144 -2.25 -26.96 34.61
C TYR A 144 -2.27 -28.48 34.72
N SER A 145 -1.41 -29.02 35.58
CA SER A 145 -1.22 -30.45 35.73
C SER A 145 -2.29 -31.10 36.61
N TYR A 146 -2.97 -32.09 36.05
CA TYR A 146 -3.42 -33.37 36.63
C TYR A 146 -4.05 -34.18 35.51
N GLN A 147 -3.52 -35.38 35.23
CA GLN A 147 -3.83 -36.21 34.05
C GLN A 147 -3.59 -35.57 32.66
N ASN A 148 -3.11 -34.32 32.61
CA ASN A 148 -2.60 -33.70 31.40
C ASN A 148 -1.08 -33.92 31.31
N TYR A 149 -0.67 -34.81 30.41
CA TYR A 149 0.74 -35.16 30.14
C TYR A 149 1.28 -34.47 28.88
N ASN A 150 0.54 -33.51 28.34
CA ASN A 150 0.99 -32.75 27.18
C ASN A 150 2.18 -31.88 27.57
N THR A 151 3.12 -31.73 26.66
CA THR A 151 4.26 -30.83 26.81
C THR A 151 4.10 -29.53 26.01
N GLU A 152 2.96 -29.40 25.32
CA GLU A 152 2.56 -28.20 24.59
C GLU A 152 1.04 -28.01 24.69
N CYS A 153 0.60 -26.75 24.71
CA CYS A 153 -0.84 -26.46 24.66
C CYS A 153 -1.43 -26.95 23.33
N SER A 154 -2.70 -27.34 23.35
CA SER A 154 -3.44 -27.86 22.21
C SER A 154 -3.43 -26.98 20.95
N CYS A 155 -3.27 -25.65 21.10
CA CYS A 155 -3.15 -24.71 20.00
C CYS A 155 -1.82 -24.77 19.22
N TYR A 156 -0.78 -25.40 19.80
CA TYR A 156 0.50 -25.67 19.14
C TYR A 156 0.57 -27.06 18.50
N VAL A 157 -0.29 -27.99 18.93
CA VAL A 157 -0.27 -29.38 18.44
C VAL A 157 -0.48 -29.43 16.93
N ASP A 158 0.47 -30.07 16.26
CA ASP A 158 0.50 -30.24 14.82
C ASP A 158 0.74 -31.69 14.42
N ASP A 159 -0.30 -32.35 13.93
CA ASP A 159 -0.25 -33.73 13.49
C ASP A 159 0.19 -33.83 12.03
N THR A 160 1.51 -33.89 11.85
CA THR A 160 2.17 -33.98 10.54
C THR A 160 1.80 -35.24 9.76
N THR A 161 1.22 -36.27 10.40
CA THR A 161 0.76 -37.49 9.73
C THR A 161 -0.49 -37.27 8.85
N LYS A 162 -1.18 -36.15 9.04
CA LYS A 162 -2.34 -35.73 8.23
C LYS A 162 -1.95 -35.00 6.94
N THR A 163 -0.68 -34.70 6.74
CA THR A 163 -0.18 -33.99 5.57
C THR A 163 -0.45 -34.76 4.28
N ALA A 164 -0.94 -34.05 3.27
CA ALA A 164 -1.26 -34.63 1.98
C ALA A 164 -0.01 -35.18 1.28
N THR A 165 -0.13 -36.32 0.61
CA THR A 165 0.96 -36.93 -0.16
C THR A 165 0.47 -37.37 -1.54
N GLY A 166 1.40 -37.46 -2.50
CA GLY A 166 1.12 -38.04 -3.83
C GLY A 166 0.02 -37.31 -4.61
N SER A 167 -1.00 -38.05 -5.05
CA SER A 167 -2.07 -37.52 -5.92
C SER A 167 -2.89 -36.40 -5.28
N ALA A 168 -3.04 -36.40 -3.95
CA ALA A 168 -3.79 -35.37 -3.23
C ALA A 168 -3.20 -33.96 -3.43
N ILE A 169 -1.88 -33.86 -3.59
CA ILE A 169 -1.20 -32.58 -3.88
C ILE A 169 -1.59 -32.07 -5.28
N THR A 170 -1.62 -32.97 -6.27
CA THR A 170 -1.99 -32.63 -7.64
C THR A 170 -3.45 -32.18 -7.73
N ASP A 171 -4.34 -32.89 -7.02
CA ASP A 171 -5.77 -32.56 -6.96
C ASP A 171 -6.02 -31.19 -6.29
N ALA A 172 -5.29 -30.89 -5.20
CA ALA A 172 -5.39 -29.61 -4.52
C ALA A 172 -4.97 -28.43 -5.43
N VAL A 173 -3.88 -28.59 -6.20
CA VAL A 173 -3.45 -27.58 -7.19
C VAL A 173 -4.47 -27.41 -8.30
N ALA A 174 -5.03 -28.50 -8.82
CA ALA A 174 -6.07 -28.46 -9.84
C ALA A 174 -7.34 -27.75 -9.32
N ASN A 175 -7.75 -28.03 -8.09
CA ASN A 175 -8.86 -27.35 -7.43
C ASN A 175 -8.57 -25.85 -7.22
N ALA A 176 -7.37 -25.48 -6.77
CA ALA A 176 -6.96 -24.09 -6.62
C ALA A 176 -7.07 -23.30 -7.94
N LYS A 177 -6.65 -23.92 -9.05
CA LYS A 177 -6.81 -23.33 -10.40
C LYS A 177 -8.28 -23.15 -10.78
N ALA A 178 -9.12 -24.13 -10.47
CA ALA A 178 -10.56 -24.01 -10.71
C ALA A 178 -11.18 -22.89 -9.86
N GLN A 179 -10.79 -22.75 -8.59
CA GLN A 179 -11.20 -21.63 -7.72
C GLN A 179 -10.75 -20.29 -8.29
N GLN A 180 -9.52 -20.17 -8.81
CA GLN A 180 -9.06 -18.95 -9.49
C GLN A 180 -9.96 -18.57 -10.65
N GLN A 181 -10.39 -19.54 -11.46
CA GLN A 181 -11.27 -19.28 -12.61
C GLN A 181 -12.66 -18.81 -12.18
N VAL A 182 -13.25 -19.46 -11.16
CA VAL A 182 -14.54 -19.05 -10.58
C VAL A 182 -14.44 -17.62 -10.03
N LEU A 183 -13.45 -17.36 -9.18
CA LEU A 183 -13.27 -16.05 -8.56
C LEU A 183 -12.96 -14.95 -9.60
N ALA A 184 -12.11 -15.23 -10.59
CA ALA A 184 -11.81 -14.28 -11.66
C ALA A 184 -13.05 -13.92 -12.50
N LYS A 185 -13.94 -14.89 -12.76
CA LYS A 185 -15.21 -14.66 -13.44
C LYS A 185 -16.13 -13.75 -12.62
N GLU A 186 -16.32 -14.04 -11.35
CA GLU A 186 -17.21 -13.24 -10.48
C GLU A 186 -16.66 -11.81 -10.26
N ILE A 187 -15.33 -11.66 -10.13
CA ILE A 187 -14.69 -10.34 -10.08
C ILE A 187 -14.92 -9.56 -11.38
N TYR A 188 -14.73 -10.22 -12.53
CA TYR A 188 -14.90 -9.58 -13.83
C TYR A 188 -16.34 -9.08 -14.03
N HIS A 189 -17.32 -9.92 -13.69
CA HIS A 189 -18.73 -9.58 -13.73
C HIS A 189 -19.05 -8.41 -12.77
N ALA A 190 -18.68 -8.54 -11.49
CA ALA A 190 -19.07 -7.58 -10.46
C ALA A 190 -18.39 -6.21 -10.61
N GLN A 191 -17.10 -6.17 -10.93
CA GLN A 191 -16.32 -4.92 -10.95
C GLN A 191 -16.35 -4.23 -12.33
N PHE A 192 -16.47 -5.00 -13.43
CA PHE A 192 -16.36 -4.47 -14.79
C PHE A 192 -17.62 -4.63 -15.63
N ALA A 193 -18.71 -5.19 -15.07
CA ALA A 193 -19.96 -5.44 -15.76
C ALA A 193 -19.71 -6.15 -17.12
N ASP A 194 -18.95 -7.24 -17.06
CA ASP A 194 -18.53 -8.02 -18.22
C ASP A 194 -17.85 -7.18 -19.31
N GLY A 195 -17.01 -6.23 -18.89
CA GLY A 195 -16.21 -5.36 -19.75
C GLY A 195 -16.96 -4.13 -20.29
N ALA A 196 -18.17 -3.85 -19.81
CA ALA A 196 -18.88 -2.59 -20.08
C ALA A 196 -18.20 -1.40 -19.37
N THR A 197 -17.64 -1.62 -18.19
CA THR A 197 -16.89 -0.61 -17.43
C THR A 197 -15.39 -0.85 -17.60
N VAL A 198 -14.70 0.10 -18.25
CA VAL A 198 -13.25 0.03 -18.48
C VAL A 198 -12.54 0.99 -17.53
N PRO A 199 -11.69 0.51 -16.60
CA PRO A 199 -10.96 1.38 -15.69
C PRO A 199 -9.94 2.26 -16.43
N GLY A 200 -9.70 3.46 -15.90
CA GLY A 200 -8.66 4.39 -16.36
C GLY A 200 -7.72 4.77 -15.22
N ILE A 201 -6.84 5.74 -15.44
CA ILE A 201 -5.93 6.23 -14.39
C ILE A 201 -6.65 6.90 -13.20
N ASP A 202 -7.94 7.22 -13.37
CA ASP A 202 -8.86 7.66 -12.32
C ASP A 202 -9.38 6.52 -11.43
N ASP A 203 -9.26 5.26 -11.86
CA ASP A 203 -9.69 4.08 -11.12
C ASP A 203 -8.51 3.09 -10.97
N VAL A 204 -7.54 3.48 -10.16
CA VAL A 204 -6.32 2.68 -9.94
C VAL A 204 -6.59 1.35 -9.24
N ASN A 205 -7.67 1.24 -8.46
CA ASN A 205 -8.05 -0.02 -7.83
C ASN A 205 -8.64 -0.97 -8.87
N GLY A 206 -9.52 -0.51 -9.76
CA GLY A 206 -9.96 -1.28 -10.92
C GLY A 206 -8.79 -1.72 -11.80
N LEU A 207 -7.80 -0.84 -12.04
CA LEU A 207 -6.57 -1.24 -12.75
C LEU A 207 -5.81 -2.37 -12.03
N TYR A 208 -5.76 -2.37 -10.70
CA TYR A 208 -5.10 -3.44 -9.95
C TYR A 208 -5.90 -4.75 -9.94
N SER A 209 -7.23 -4.67 -9.99
CA SER A 209 -8.08 -5.84 -10.26
C SER A 209 -7.86 -6.39 -11.67
N VAL A 210 -7.68 -5.54 -12.69
CA VAL A 210 -7.29 -5.99 -14.04
C VAL A 210 -5.94 -6.72 -14.00
N PHE A 211 -4.95 -6.18 -13.28
CA PHE A 211 -3.68 -6.88 -13.06
C PHE A 211 -3.90 -8.28 -12.47
N SER A 212 -4.72 -8.42 -11.43
CA SER A 212 -5.04 -9.74 -10.85
C SER A 212 -5.65 -10.70 -11.87
N LEU A 213 -6.61 -10.24 -12.68
CA LEU A 213 -7.27 -11.06 -13.70
C LEU A 213 -6.29 -11.54 -14.77
N VAL A 214 -5.46 -10.62 -15.29
CA VAL A 214 -4.45 -10.94 -16.32
C VAL A 214 -3.44 -11.94 -15.79
N ARG A 215 -2.91 -11.70 -14.58
CA ARG A 215 -1.91 -12.59 -13.96
C ARG A 215 -2.48 -13.97 -13.64
N ALA A 216 -3.77 -14.06 -13.33
CA ALA A 216 -4.48 -15.33 -13.10
C ALA A 216 -4.83 -16.07 -14.41
N GLY A 217 -4.44 -15.53 -15.58
CA GLY A 217 -4.68 -16.16 -16.88
C GLY A 217 -6.12 -16.06 -17.36
N ALA A 218 -6.93 -15.14 -16.83
CA ALA A 218 -8.29 -14.95 -17.28
C ALA A 218 -8.33 -14.42 -18.73
N ASN A 219 -9.17 -15.01 -19.58
CA ASN A 219 -9.18 -14.72 -21.01
C ASN A 219 -10.21 -13.64 -21.38
N TYR A 220 -9.84 -12.37 -21.20
CA TYR A 220 -10.68 -11.21 -21.53
C TYR A 220 -9.99 -10.22 -22.50
N GLN A 221 -9.32 -10.73 -23.55
CA GLN A 221 -8.46 -9.92 -24.44
C GLN A 221 -9.13 -8.63 -24.96
N ALA A 222 -10.37 -8.70 -25.45
CA ALA A 222 -11.06 -7.52 -25.98
C ALA A 222 -11.31 -6.44 -24.91
N PHE A 223 -11.48 -6.82 -23.66
CA PHE A 223 -11.57 -5.90 -22.53
C PHE A 223 -10.20 -5.32 -22.19
N TYR A 224 -9.17 -6.15 -22.13
CA TYR A 224 -7.81 -5.72 -21.87
C TYR A 224 -7.27 -4.74 -22.92
N ASP A 225 -7.58 -4.95 -24.20
CA ASP A 225 -7.24 -4.02 -25.27
C ASP A 225 -7.85 -2.63 -25.04
N LYS A 226 -9.09 -2.56 -24.54
CA LYS A 226 -9.74 -1.29 -24.17
C LYS A 226 -9.05 -0.64 -22.98
N VAL A 227 -8.59 -1.41 -21.99
CA VAL A 227 -7.81 -0.89 -20.85
C VAL A 227 -6.51 -0.27 -21.34
N VAL A 228 -5.73 -0.99 -22.16
CA VAL A 228 -4.48 -0.49 -22.76
C VAL A 228 -4.71 0.82 -23.53
N GLN A 229 -5.75 0.86 -24.37
CA GLN A 229 -6.07 2.06 -25.16
C GLN A 229 -6.48 3.24 -24.28
N LYS A 230 -7.32 3.01 -23.25
CA LYS A 230 -7.79 4.07 -22.36
C LYS A 230 -6.66 4.64 -21.51
N VAL A 231 -5.90 3.78 -20.82
CA VAL A 231 -4.77 4.18 -19.97
C VAL A 231 -3.66 4.80 -20.83
N GLY A 232 -3.32 4.19 -21.95
CA GLY A 232 -2.30 4.71 -22.87
C GLY A 232 -2.64 6.09 -23.45
N LYS A 233 -3.91 6.33 -23.74
CA LYS A 233 -4.39 7.66 -24.14
C LYS A 233 -4.27 8.67 -22.99
N GLN A 234 -4.75 8.32 -21.80
CA GLN A 234 -4.73 9.23 -20.64
C GLN A 234 -3.30 9.62 -20.23
N LEU A 235 -2.39 8.66 -20.21
CA LEU A 235 -0.97 8.90 -19.93
C LEU A 235 -0.29 9.72 -21.04
N GLY A 236 -0.58 9.43 -22.32
CA GLY A 236 -0.07 10.25 -23.42
C GLY A 236 -0.59 11.70 -23.40
N GLU A 237 -1.85 11.91 -23.01
CA GLU A 237 -2.41 13.26 -22.81
C GLU A 237 -1.73 13.99 -21.65
N LEU A 238 -1.41 13.29 -20.55
CA LEU A 238 -0.61 13.86 -19.46
C LEU A 238 0.79 14.25 -19.96
N ALA A 239 1.50 13.36 -20.66
CA ALA A 239 2.84 13.65 -21.18
C ALA A 239 2.88 14.86 -22.14
N VAL A 240 1.89 14.96 -23.04
CA VAL A 240 1.89 15.99 -24.09
C VAL A 240 1.25 17.31 -23.63
N ASN A 241 0.17 17.24 -22.83
CA ASN A 241 -0.68 18.39 -22.50
C ASN A 241 -0.66 18.75 -21.01
N GLY A 242 -0.01 17.96 -20.15
CA GLY A 242 0.02 18.14 -18.69
C GLY A 242 -1.33 17.87 -18.01
N LYS A 243 -2.30 17.32 -18.74
CA LYS A 243 -3.67 17.03 -18.26
C LYS A 243 -4.35 15.97 -19.12
N THR A 244 -5.29 15.24 -18.55
CA THR A 244 -6.22 14.34 -19.24
C THR A 244 -7.60 14.40 -18.58
N LYS A 245 -8.55 13.59 -19.05
CA LYS A 245 -9.90 13.47 -18.47
C LYS A 245 -10.10 12.11 -17.81
N ALA A 246 -10.70 12.14 -16.64
CA ALA A 246 -11.27 10.97 -15.97
C ALA A 246 -12.52 10.46 -16.70
N THR A 247 -13.04 9.32 -16.26
CA THR A 247 -14.26 8.69 -16.78
C THR A 247 -15.48 9.60 -16.64
N ASP A 248 -15.56 10.36 -15.54
CA ASP A 248 -16.64 11.33 -15.27
C ASP A 248 -16.45 12.68 -15.99
N GLY A 249 -15.34 12.85 -16.73
CA GLY A 249 -14.98 14.07 -17.45
C GLY A 249 -14.21 15.11 -16.61
N SER A 250 -13.96 14.85 -15.33
CA SER A 250 -13.09 15.69 -14.50
C SER A 250 -11.65 15.69 -15.01
N VAL A 251 -10.91 16.76 -14.71
CA VAL A 251 -9.54 16.94 -15.21
C VAL A 251 -8.54 16.30 -14.26
N ILE A 252 -7.69 15.44 -14.79
CA ILE A 252 -6.56 14.84 -14.09
C ILE A 252 -5.29 15.55 -14.53
N THR A 253 -4.42 15.87 -13.59
CA THR A 253 -3.06 16.39 -13.76
C THR A 253 -2.12 15.60 -12.84
N GLU A 254 -0.81 15.66 -13.06
CA GLU A 254 0.15 15.09 -12.12
C GLU A 254 -0.03 15.69 -10.71
N SER A 255 -0.23 17.01 -10.62
CA SER A 255 -0.47 17.68 -9.33
C SER A 255 -1.70 17.14 -8.59
N SER A 256 -2.77 16.76 -9.30
CA SER A 256 -3.93 16.14 -8.64
C SER A 256 -3.65 14.71 -8.18
N ILE A 257 -2.82 13.95 -8.90
CA ILE A 257 -2.39 12.60 -8.47
C ILE A 257 -1.56 12.72 -7.19
N LEU A 258 -0.61 13.66 -7.12
CA LEU A 258 0.23 13.90 -5.95
C LEU A 258 -0.58 14.28 -4.70
N LYS A 259 -1.64 15.07 -4.85
CA LYS A 259 -2.50 15.51 -3.74
C LYS A 259 -3.32 14.40 -3.09
N THR A 260 -3.36 13.20 -3.66
CA THR A 260 -4.09 12.06 -3.08
C THR A 260 -3.38 11.47 -1.85
N GLY A 261 -2.08 11.73 -1.66
CA GLY A 261 -1.27 11.06 -0.62
C GLY A 261 -0.89 9.61 -0.94
N VAL A 262 -1.37 9.06 -2.06
CA VAL A 262 -1.15 7.67 -2.50
C VAL A 262 -0.58 7.58 -3.92
N ALA A 263 0.18 8.61 -4.34
CA ALA A 263 0.71 8.73 -5.69
C ALA A 263 1.63 7.56 -6.08
N ALA A 264 2.51 7.13 -5.17
CA ALA A 264 3.40 5.99 -5.41
C ALA A 264 2.60 4.71 -5.68
N GLN A 265 1.57 4.42 -4.89
CA GLN A 265 0.70 3.27 -5.12
C GLN A 265 -0.08 3.39 -6.43
N SER A 266 -0.55 4.59 -6.77
CA SER A 266 -1.27 4.87 -8.02
C SER A 266 -0.40 4.56 -9.24
N TYR A 267 0.81 5.12 -9.30
CA TYR A 267 1.73 4.86 -10.40
C TYR A 267 2.19 3.41 -10.44
N ALA A 268 2.36 2.76 -9.29
CA ALA A 268 2.79 1.37 -9.21
C ALA A 268 1.72 0.43 -9.80
N LYS A 269 0.46 0.63 -9.43
CA LYS A 269 -0.67 -0.12 -9.99
C LYS A 269 -0.80 0.08 -11.51
N MET A 270 -0.61 1.31 -11.99
CA MET A 270 -0.56 1.62 -13.43
C MET A 270 0.61 0.89 -14.12
N ALA A 271 1.81 0.94 -13.55
CA ALA A 271 2.99 0.28 -14.11
C ALA A 271 2.82 -1.24 -14.17
N LEU A 272 2.34 -1.85 -13.07
CA LEU A 272 2.10 -3.29 -12.98
C LEU A 272 1.07 -3.77 -14.01
N VAL A 273 -0.09 -3.11 -14.12
CA VAL A 273 -1.11 -3.54 -15.10
C VAL A 273 -0.64 -3.34 -16.54
N MET A 274 0.05 -2.23 -16.84
CA MET A 274 0.55 -1.99 -18.19
C MET A 274 1.65 -2.98 -18.58
N THR A 275 2.53 -3.32 -17.64
CA THR A 275 3.55 -4.36 -17.83
C THR A 275 2.91 -5.73 -18.04
N ALA A 276 1.90 -6.10 -17.24
CA ALA A 276 1.15 -7.36 -17.41
C ALA A 276 0.45 -7.47 -18.77
N LEU A 277 0.07 -6.33 -19.35
CA LEU A 277 -0.55 -6.23 -20.67
C LEU A 277 0.47 -6.05 -21.81
N GLY A 278 1.75 -6.33 -21.54
CA GLY A 278 2.83 -6.33 -22.53
C GLY A 278 3.29 -4.93 -22.95
N LYS A 279 3.07 -3.90 -22.12
CA LYS A 279 3.53 -2.54 -22.38
C LYS A 279 4.72 -2.17 -21.50
N ASP A 280 5.67 -1.46 -22.09
CA ASP A 280 6.81 -0.90 -21.38
C ASP A 280 6.38 0.29 -20.52
N ALA A 281 6.31 0.09 -19.20
CA ALA A 281 5.93 1.14 -18.26
C ALA A 281 6.93 2.31 -18.19
N ALA A 282 8.16 2.14 -18.68
CA ALA A 282 9.12 3.23 -18.83
C ALA A 282 8.75 4.16 -20.01
N ASN A 283 7.86 3.74 -20.90
CA ASN A 283 7.35 4.58 -21.97
C ASN A 283 5.94 4.17 -22.44
N ILE A 284 4.92 4.73 -21.79
CA ILE A 284 3.53 4.62 -22.24
C ILE A 284 3.13 5.91 -22.97
N ASN A 285 3.22 5.88 -24.30
CA ASN A 285 2.83 7.00 -25.17
C ASN A 285 3.50 8.33 -24.79
N GLY A 286 4.79 8.26 -24.41
CA GLY A 286 5.60 9.41 -23.98
C GLY A 286 5.57 9.69 -22.47
N PHE A 287 4.79 8.94 -21.68
CA PHE A 287 4.78 9.04 -20.21
C PHE A 287 5.61 7.92 -19.58
N ASN A 288 6.59 8.27 -18.74
CA ASN A 288 7.46 7.30 -18.06
C ASN A 288 6.96 7.07 -16.62
N LEU A 289 6.21 5.99 -16.38
CA LEU A 289 5.67 5.67 -15.06
C LEU A 289 6.80 5.31 -14.07
N ILE A 290 7.82 4.61 -14.54
CA ILE A 290 8.96 4.15 -13.72
C ILE A 290 9.76 5.34 -13.16
N ALA A 291 10.06 6.33 -14.00
CA ALA A 291 10.77 7.53 -13.56
C ALA A 291 9.97 8.32 -12.51
N HIS A 292 8.64 8.43 -12.68
CA HIS A 292 7.79 9.08 -11.68
C HIS A 292 7.74 8.31 -10.36
N LEU A 293 7.75 6.97 -10.41
CA LEU A 293 7.72 6.13 -9.21
C LEU A 293 8.92 6.35 -8.29
N VAL A 294 10.11 6.51 -8.87
CA VAL A 294 11.35 6.68 -8.12
C VAL A 294 11.75 8.15 -7.92
N ASP A 295 10.96 9.10 -8.41
CA ASP A 295 11.19 10.52 -8.13
C ASP A 295 10.96 10.84 -6.65
N LYS A 296 11.96 11.43 -5.98
CA LYS A 296 11.92 11.73 -4.55
C LYS A 296 10.78 12.67 -4.17
N SER A 297 10.31 13.54 -5.07
CA SER A 297 9.15 14.40 -4.83
C SER A 297 7.84 13.61 -4.83
N VAL A 298 7.71 12.59 -5.68
CA VAL A 298 6.55 11.68 -5.69
C VAL A 298 6.55 10.79 -4.46
N TYR A 299 7.71 10.24 -4.11
CA TYR A 299 7.91 9.48 -2.88
C TYR A 299 7.53 10.31 -1.64
N SER A 300 8.03 11.54 -1.55
CA SER A 300 7.73 12.45 -0.42
C SER A 300 6.25 12.89 -0.38
N ALA A 301 5.57 12.92 -1.52
CA ALA A 301 4.15 13.25 -1.59
C ALA A 301 3.24 12.08 -1.18
N SER A 302 3.77 10.88 -0.99
CA SER A 302 3.00 9.70 -0.59
C SER A 302 3.28 9.34 0.86
N SER A 303 2.25 9.02 1.64
CA SER A 303 2.39 8.70 3.08
C SER A 303 1.75 7.35 3.45
N ILE A 304 1.68 6.42 2.49
CA ILE A 304 1.07 5.11 2.67
C ILE A 304 2.06 4.10 3.28
N TYR A 305 1.59 3.22 4.16
CA TYR A 305 2.38 2.25 4.92
C TYR A 305 3.05 1.13 4.09
N SER A 306 2.83 1.07 2.77
CA SER A 306 3.36 0.05 1.85
C SER A 306 4.00 0.66 0.60
N ARG A 307 4.47 1.91 0.72
CA ARG A 307 4.98 2.71 -0.40
C ARG A 307 6.17 2.03 -1.08
N GLU A 308 7.15 1.62 -0.30
CA GLU A 308 8.37 0.96 -0.75
C GLU A 308 8.04 -0.36 -1.45
N SER A 309 7.16 -1.17 -0.85
CA SER A 309 6.70 -2.44 -1.44
C SER A 309 6.06 -2.24 -2.81
N MET A 310 5.14 -1.27 -2.93
CA MET A 310 4.47 -1.01 -4.20
C MET A 310 5.43 -0.51 -5.28
N ILE A 311 6.42 0.34 -4.91
CA ILE A 311 7.45 0.79 -5.85
C ILE A 311 8.30 -0.41 -6.30
N LEU A 312 8.80 -1.22 -5.37
CA LEU A 312 9.63 -2.39 -5.65
C LEU A 312 8.92 -3.38 -6.58
N PHE A 313 7.66 -3.75 -6.29
CA PHE A 313 6.88 -4.61 -7.19
C PHE A 313 6.85 -4.07 -8.61
N ALA A 314 6.59 -2.77 -8.79
CA ALA A 314 6.49 -2.17 -10.10
C ALA A 314 7.84 -2.13 -10.84
N ILE A 315 8.91 -1.67 -10.20
CA ILE A 315 10.22 -1.53 -10.86
C ILE A 315 10.88 -2.89 -11.15
N ASP A 316 10.63 -3.89 -10.32
CA ASP A 316 11.23 -5.22 -10.49
C ASP A 316 10.44 -6.09 -11.46
N SER A 317 9.18 -5.75 -11.73
CA SER A 317 8.29 -6.57 -12.53
C SER A 317 8.77 -6.87 -13.95
N ALA A 318 9.53 -5.97 -14.56
CA ALA A 318 10.26 -6.19 -15.80
C ALA A 318 11.76 -5.92 -15.66
N ASN A 319 12.27 -5.87 -14.42
CA ASN A 319 13.63 -5.41 -14.10
C ASN A 319 13.96 -4.06 -14.78
N TYR A 320 13.12 -3.07 -14.54
CA TYR A 320 13.25 -1.76 -15.18
C TYR A 320 14.56 -1.07 -14.79
N VAL A 321 15.19 -0.45 -15.80
CA VAL A 321 16.33 0.45 -15.60
C VAL A 321 15.82 1.74 -14.99
N LEU A 322 16.40 2.13 -13.86
CA LEU A 322 16.01 3.33 -13.14
C LEU A 322 16.79 4.56 -13.67
N PRO A 323 16.19 5.75 -13.69
CA PRO A 323 16.91 6.97 -14.00
C PRO A 323 17.99 7.26 -12.94
N GLU A 324 19.13 7.77 -13.41
CA GLU A 324 20.22 8.21 -12.54
C GLU A 324 20.05 9.67 -12.08
N GLY A 325 20.70 10.01 -10.97
CA GLY A 325 20.78 11.37 -10.45
C GLY A 325 20.18 11.54 -9.06
N THR A 326 20.50 12.66 -8.42
CA THR A 326 20.18 12.91 -6.99
C THR A 326 18.68 13.04 -6.70
N ASN A 327 17.86 13.30 -7.73
CA ASN A 327 16.41 13.44 -7.62
C ASN A 327 15.67 12.09 -7.55
N TYR A 328 16.34 10.98 -7.87
CA TYR A 328 15.73 9.67 -7.94
C TYR A 328 16.21 8.78 -6.79
N LEU A 329 15.33 7.89 -6.34
CA LEU A 329 15.65 6.81 -5.42
C LEU A 329 16.34 5.68 -6.16
N THR A 330 17.31 5.04 -5.51
CA THR A 330 17.91 3.81 -6.02
C THR A 330 17.12 2.59 -5.55
N ARG A 331 17.29 1.48 -6.26
CA ARG A 331 16.76 0.17 -5.85
C ARG A 331 17.31 -0.24 -4.49
N GLU A 332 18.60 -0.01 -4.26
CA GLU A 332 19.27 -0.29 -2.98
C GLU A 332 18.67 0.51 -1.81
N GLU A 333 18.41 1.82 -1.99
CA GLU A 333 17.76 2.65 -0.97
C GLU A 333 16.37 2.10 -0.59
N LEU A 334 15.58 1.68 -1.58
CA LEU A 334 14.24 1.11 -1.37
C LEU A 334 14.31 -0.25 -0.65
N VAL A 335 15.19 -1.16 -1.08
CA VAL A 335 15.36 -2.49 -0.47
C VAL A 335 15.84 -2.36 0.98
N ASN A 336 16.85 -1.54 1.23
CA ASN A 336 17.37 -1.34 2.59
C ASN A 336 16.33 -0.71 3.52
N THR A 337 15.53 0.25 3.02
CA THR A 337 14.44 0.87 3.78
C THR A 337 13.35 -0.16 4.13
N ALA A 338 12.89 -0.94 3.15
CA ALA A 338 11.88 -1.97 3.37
C ALA A 338 12.38 -3.05 4.33
N ALA A 339 13.61 -3.54 4.15
CA ALA A 339 14.22 -4.56 5.00
C ALA A 339 14.35 -4.12 6.47
N ALA A 340 14.73 -2.87 6.70
CA ALA A 340 14.88 -2.30 8.05
C ALA A 340 13.53 -2.18 8.77
N ASP A 341 12.43 -1.96 8.04
CA ASP A 341 11.10 -1.76 8.63
C ASP A 341 10.36 -3.06 8.95
N VAL A 342 10.79 -4.21 8.42
CA VAL A 342 10.11 -5.51 8.61
C VAL A 342 9.86 -5.83 10.09
N GLN A 343 10.83 -5.58 10.99
CA GLN A 343 10.65 -5.84 12.43
C GLN A 343 9.54 -4.98 13.04
N ASN A 344 9.40 -3.72 12.61
CA ASN A 344 8.29 -2.86 13.02
C ASN A 344 6.95 -3.38 12.49
N GLN A 345 6.93 -3.88 11.25
CA GLN A 345 5.71 -4.45 10.63
C GLN A 345 5.27 -5.76 11.32
N ILE A 346 6.20 -6.56 11.85
CA ILE A 346 5.86 -7.66 12.77
C ILE A 346 5.19 -7.10 14.03
N GLY A 347 5.72 -6.02 14.61
CA GLY A 347 5.14 -5.38 15.80
C GLY A 347 3.73 -4.82 15.56
N VAL A 348 3.50 -4.21 14.39
CA VAL A 348 2.16 -3.78 13.95
C VAL A 348 1.22 -4.98 13.85
N SER A 349 1.69 -6.09 13.28
CA SER A 349 0.90 -7.31 13.10
C SER A 349 0.49 -7.93 14.45
N VAL A 350 1.43 -7.99 15.40
CA VAL A 350 1.17 -8.40 16.78
C VAL A 350 0.14 -7.49 17.44
N SER A 351 0.33 -6.16 17.36
CA SER A 351 -0.59 -5.20 17.98
C SER A 351 -2.00 -5.23 17.38
N TRP A 352 -2.14 -5.51 16.10
CA TRP A 352 -3.43 -5.57 15.41
C TRP A 352 -4.06 -6.96 15.43
N GLN A 353 -3.36 -7.97 15.95
CA GLN A 353 -3.75 -9.38 15.89
C GLN A 353 -4.09 -9.80 14.45
N SER A 354 -3.28 -9.33 13.49
CA SER A 354 -3.45 -9.59 12.06
C SER A 354 -2.09 -9.72 11.39
N PRO A 355 -1.83 -10.79 10.62
CA PRO A 355 -0.51 -11.03 10.01
C PRO A 355 -0.21 -10.15 8.79
N ASP A 356 -1.18 -9.36 8.32
CA ASP A 356 -1.16 -8.68 7.02
C ASP A 356 0.07 -7.79 6.83
N SER A 357 0.42 -7.01 7.87
CA SER A 357 1.50 -6.02 7.80
C SER A 357 2.87 -6.69 7.66
N ALA A 358 3.15 -7.74 8.43
CA ALA A 358 4.36 -8.55 8.33
C ALA A 358 4.46 -9.24 6.97
N ALA A 359 3.35 -9.83 6.49
CA ALA A 359 3.29 -10.48 5.18
C ALA A 359 3.61 -9.49 4.05
N MET A 360 2.89 -8.37 3.99
CA MET A 360 3.06 -7.35 2.95
C MET A 360 4.45 -6.71 2.94
N ALA A 361 5.11 -6.60 4.10
CA ALA A 361 6.44 -6.02 4.22
C ALA A 361 7.51 -6.82 3.47
N ILE A 362 7.40 -8.15 3.49
CA ILE A 362 8.45 -9.03 2.94
C ILE A 362 8.19 -9.49 1.50
N GLN A 363 6.94 -9.47 1.02
CA GLN A 363 6.62 -9.84 -0.36
C GLN A 363 7.52 -9.20 -1.44
N PRO A 364 7.81 -7.88 -1.44
CA PRO A 364 8.69 -7.27 -2.44
C PRO A 364 10.16 -7.64 -2.27
N LEU A 365 10.55 -8.16 -1.09
CA LEU A 365 11.94 -8.49 -0.77
C LEU A 365 12.33 -9.90 -1.24
N ALA A 366 11.38 -10.73 -1.65
CA ALA A 366 11.63 -12.13 -2.02
C ALA A 366 12.75 -12.32 -3.09
N PRO A 367 12.84 -11.51 -4.18
CA PRO A 367 13.92 -11.65 -5.15
C PRO A 367 15.30 -11.40 -4.52
N TYR A 368 15.40 -10.38 -3.66
CA TYR A 368 16.64 -9.98 -2.99
C TYR A 368 17.03 -10.96 -1.89
N TYR A 369 16.05 -11.53 -1.19
CA TYR A 369 16.26 -12.57 -0.18
C TYR A 369 16.91 -13.81 -0.82
N LYS A 370 16.38 -14.24 -1.97
CA LYS A 370 16.90 -15.38 -2.72
C LYS A 370 18.34 -15.12 -3.19
N GLU A 371 18.61 -13.92 -3.71
CA GLU A 371 19.97 -13.51 -4.09
C GLU A 371 20.91 -13.53 -2.88
N ALA A 372 20.51 -12.93 -1.75
CA ALA A 372 21.29 -12.87 -0.53
C ALA A 372 21.60 -14.25 0.09
N LYS A 373 20.66 -15.21 0.05
CA LYS A 373 20.88 -16.59 0.54
C LYS A 373 21.79 -17.42 -0.39
N THR A 374 21.84 -17.11 -1.68
CA THR A 374 22.60 -17.88 -2.68
C THR A 374 23.96 -17.27 -3.01
N ALA A 375 24.16 -15.98 -2.74
CA ALA A 375 25.42 -15.30 -2.93
C ALA A 375 26.49 -15.83 -1.96
N SER A 376 27.56 -16.41 -2.50
CA SER A 376 28.78 -16.74 -1.76
C SER A 376 29.73 -15.53 -1.82
N GLY A 377 29.76 -14.71 -0.76
CA GLY A 377 30.67 -13.57 -0.62
C GLY A 377 30.05 -12.17 -0.77
N SER A 378 30.86 -11.14 -0.53
CA SER A 378 30.49 -9.72 -0.34
C SER A 378 29.98 -8.96 -1.58
N SER A 379 29.46 -9.63 -2.60
CA SER A 379 29.08 -9.00 -3.87
C SER A 379 27.64 -8.50 -3.95
N VAL A 380 26.87 -8.58 -2.87
CA VAL A 380 25.50 -8.03 -2.83
C VAL A 380 25.54 -6.67 -2.12
N GLY A 381 25.29 -5.58 -2.84
CA GLY A 381 25.28 -4.21 -2.31
C GLY A 381 24.13 -3.90 -1.34
N PHE A 382 23.33 -4.90 -0.94
CA PHE A 382 22.23 -4.74 0.01
C PHE A 382 22.68 -5.06 1.44
N ALA A 383 21.91 -4.64 2.44
CA ALA A 383 22.06 -5.09 3.82
C ALA A 383 21.67 -6.59 3.96
N SER A 384 22.36 -7.49 3.25
CA SER A 384 21.99 -8.88 3.00
C SER A 384 21.73 -9.66 4.29
N ALA A 385 22.56 -9.47 5.31
CA ALA A 385 22.38 -10.11 6.62
C ALA A 385 21.11 -9.63 7.34
N LEU A 386 20.83 -8.32 7.36
CA LEU A 386 19.63 -7.76 7.99
C LEU A 386 18.36 -8.16 7.21
N LEU A 387 18.42 -8.09 5.88
CA LEU A 387 17.34 -8.50 4.98
C LEU A 387 17.00 -9.98 5.20
N VAL A 388 17.99 -10.87 5.18
CA VAL A 388 17.78 -12.30 5.44
C VAL A 388 17.21 -12.53 6.83
N LYS A 389 17.82 -11.95 7.86
CA LYS A 389 17.36 -12.09 9.25
C LYS A 389 15.90 -11.66 9.40
N ASN A 390 15.55 -10.49 8.90
CA ASN A 390 14.21 -9.94 9.09
C ASN A 390 13.16 -10.67 8.24
N CYS A 391 13.50 -11.12 7.03
CA CYS A 391 12.61 -11.97 6.25
C CYS A 391 12.39 -13.32 6.94
N ASP A 392 13.44 -13.96 7.47
CA ASP A 392 13.33 -15.22 8.22
C ASP A 392 12.44 -15.04 9.47
N LYS A 393 12.58 -13.94 10.22
CA LYS A 393 11.70 -13.61 11.36
C LYS A 393 10.24 -13.44 10.95
N ALA A 394 9.99 -12.72 9.86
CA ALA A 394 8.64 -12.52 9.37
C ALA A 394 8.01 -13.84 8.91
N MET A 395 8.71 -14.67 8.15
CA MET A 395 8.21 -15.99 7.72
C MET A 395 7.81 -16.87 8.91
N ARG A 396 8.69 -17.01 9.91
CA ARG A 396 8.40 -17.74 11.16
C ARG A 396 7.18 -17.20 11.87
N TYR A 397 7.01 -15.87 11.88
CA TYR A 397 5.81 -15.26 12.45
C TYR A 397 4.54 -15.67 11.70
N LEU A 398 4.54 -15.63 10.36
CA LEU A 398 3.37 -16.01 9.55
C LEU A 398 3.02 -17.50 9.68
N GLU A 399 4.01 -18.37 9.85
CA GLU A 399 3.84 -19.81 10.11
C GLU A 399 3.26 -20.05 11.50
N ALA A 400 3.82 -19.40 12.54
CA ALA A 400 3.44 -19.62 13.92
C ALA A 400 2.00 -19.17 14.25
N VAL A 401 1.53 -18.09 13.63
CA VAL A 401 0.18 -17.55 13.83
C VAL A 401 -0.90 -18.25 13.00
N GLN A 402 -0.56 -19.26 12.20
CA GLN A 402 -1.55 -20.08 11.51
C GLN A 402 -2.32 -20.94 12.51
N ASN A 403 -3.65 -20.90 12.45
CA ASN A 403 -4.49 -21.72 13.33
C ASN A 403 -4.35 -23.21 13.01
N THR A 404 -4.69 -24.08 13.97
CA THR A 404 -4.62 -25.55 13.80
C THR A 404 -5.53 -26.08 12.68
N ASN A 405 -6.56 -25.33 12.29
CA ASN A 405 -7.43 -25.61 11.14
C ASN A 405 -6.91 -25.00 9.81
N GLY A 406 -5.69 -24.45 9.81
CA GLY A 406 -5.04 -23.82 8.65
C GLY A 406 -5.48 -22.38 8.37
N SER A 407 -6.45 -21.83 9.12
CA SER A 407 -6.98 -20.48 8.91
C SER A 407 -6.11 -19.39 9.55
N TYR A 408 -6.43 -18.13 9.23
CA TYR A 408 -5.83 -16.94 9.82
C TYR A 408 -6.90 -16.03 10.41
N GLY A 409 -6.66 -15.50 11.61
CA GLY A 409 -7.64 -14.69 12.33
C GLY A 409 -8.59 -15.54 13.16
N THR A 410 -9.90 -15.31 13.06
CA THR A 410 -10.90 -16.09 13.79
C THR A 410 -11.00 -17.53 13.26
N GLU A 411 -11.75 -18.39 13.95
CA GLU A 411 -11.94 -19.79 13.54
C GLU A 411 -12.43 -19.94 12.09
N LYS A 412 -13.37 -19.10 11.63
CA LYS A 412 -13.84 -19.06 10.22
C LYS A 412 -12.75 -18.64 9.23
N GLY A 413 -11.70 -17.99 9.71
CA GLY A 413 -10.64 -17.39 8.90
C GLY A 413 -11.00 -16.01 8.34
N ASN A 414 -9.95 -15.30 7.92
CA ASN A 414 -10.02 -14.01 7.23
C ASN A 414 -9.43 -14.16 5.82
N ALA A 415 -10.26 -13.93 4.80
CA ALA A 415 -9.86 -14.11 3.40
C ALA A 415 -8.75 -13.15 2.95
N TRP A 416 -8.68 -11.94 3.53
CA TRP A 416 -7.68 -10.93 3.18
C TRP A 416 -6.33 -11.23 3.82
N SER A 417 -6.33 -11.64 5.08
CA SER A 417 -5.12 -12.15 5.72
C SER A 417 -4.60 -13.39 5.00
N LEU A 418 -5.47 -14.38 4.75
CA LEU A 418 -5.13 -15.56 3.96
C LEU A 418 -4.53 -15.16 2.59
N ALA A 419 -5.14 -14.19 1.90
CA ALA A 419 -4.61 -13.70 0.63
C ALA A 419 -3.18 -13.16 0.75
N GLN A 420 -2.88 -12.36 1.78
CA GLN A 420 -1.53 -11.83 1.98
C GLN A 420 -0.51 -12.93 2.29
N ILE A 421 -0.89 -13.92 3.12
CA ILE A 421 -0.05 -15.09 3.38
C ILE A 421 0.22 -15.88 2.10
N MET A 422 -0.81 -16.16 1.31
CA MET A 422 -0.67 -16.90 0.05
C MET A 422 0.20 -16.17 -0.96
N ILE A 423 0.08 -14.84 -1.06
CA ILE A 423 1.00 -14.03 -1.89
C ILE A 423 2.43 -14.21 -1.39
N THR A 424 2.67 -14.07 -0.08
CA THR A 424 4.00 -14.23 0.53
C THR A 424 4.58 -15.63 0.28
N ALA A 425 3.84 -16.69 0.61
CA ALA A 425 4.25 -18.06 0.39
C ALA A 425 4.58 -18.33 -1.09
N GLY A 426 3.75 -17.82 -2.01
CA GLY A 426 3.99 -17.94 -3.44
C GLY A 426 5.25 -17.21 -3.93
N VAL A 427 5.50 -15.97 -3.49
CA VAL A 427 6.69 -15.22 -3.94
C VAL A 427 8.00 -15.73 -3.34
N PHE A 428 7.96 -16.30 -2.13
CA PHE A 428 9.12 -16.96 -1.50
C PHE A 428 9.33 -18.40 -1.98
N ASN A 429 8.37 -18.98 -2.71
CA ASN A 429 8.33 -20.40 -3.06
C ASN A 429 8.36 -21.33 -1.83
N ALA A 430 7.63 -20.95 -0.77
CA ALA A 430 7.44 -21.82 0.39
C ALA A 430 6.68 -23.09 -0.01
N ASP A 431 6.96 -24.19 0.69
CA ASP A 431 6.14 -25.40 0.59
C ASP A 431 4.83 -25.15 1.35
N ILE A 432 3.71 -25.34 0.66
CA ILE A 432 2.36 -25.12 1.23
C ILE A 432 1.53 -26.39 1.21
N MET A 433 2.13 -27.50 0.77
CA MET A 433 1.44 -28.77 0.53
C MET A 433 2.00 -29.88 1.39
N GLU A 434 3.30 -29.83 1.70
CA GLU A 434 3.98 -30.78 2.57
C GLU A 434 4.54 -30.07 3.79
N GLU A 435 4.54 -30.79 4.92
CA GLU A 435 5.18 -30.37 6.16
C GLU A 435 6.43 -31.23 6.38
N LYS A 436 7.59 -30.59 6.48
CA LYS A 436 8.91 -31.23 6.57
C LYS A 436 9.60 -30.93 7.90
N ASP A 437 9.50 -29.70 8.39
CA ASP A 437 10.27 -29.26 9.56
C ASP A 437 9.53 -28.20 10.41
N GLN A 438 8.19 -28.18 10.36
CA GLN A 438 7.34 -27.23 11.08
C GLN A 438 7.56 -25.76 10.70
N THR A 439 8.25 -25.49 9.58
CA THR A 439 8.38 -24.16 8.96
C THR A 439 7.42 -23.98 7.77
N ASP A 440 6.43 -24.85 7.66
CA ASP A 440 5.54 -24.94 6.51
C ASP A 440 4.13 -24.43 6.83
N PHE A 441 3.41 -23.96 5.81
CA PHE A 441 2.05 -23.42 5.92
C PHE A 441 0.96 -24.52 5.96
N VAL A 442 1.28 -25.62 6.62
CA VAL A 442 0.43 -26.80 6.80
C VAL A 442 0.25 -27.01 8.30
N LYS A 443 -1.01 -27.19 8.73
CA LYS A 443 -1.37 -27.41 10.15
C LYS A 443 -2.42 -28.51 10.23
N ASN A 444 -2.09 -29.63 10.87
CA ASN A 444 -2.95 -30.82 10.98
C ASN A 444 -3.49 -31.29 9.61
N GLY A 445 -2.65 -31.25 8.58
CA GLY A 445 -3.02 -31.55 7.19
C GLY A 445 -3.81 -30.46 6.46
N ASN A 446 -4.19 -29.37 7.12
CA ASN A 446 -4.84 -28.23 6.49
C ASN A 446 -3.81 -27.30 5.85
N THR A 447 -3.98 -27.06 4.56
CA THR A 447 -3.12 -26.18 3.76
C THR A 447 -3.76 -24.80 3.58
N LEU A 448 -3.02 -23.84 3.01
CA LEU A 448 -3.58 -22.57 2.56
C LEU A 448 -4.73 -22.74 1.54
N PHE A 449 -4.68 -23.78 0.69
CA PHE A 449 -5.78 -24.09 -0.22
C PHE A 449 -7.02 -24.62 0.51
N THR A 450 -6.83 -25.39 1.58
CA THR A 450 -7.93 -25.83 2.45
C THR A 450 -8.63 -24.63 3.09
N ALA A 451 -7.86 -23.65 3.58
CA ALA A 451 -8.41 -22.39 4.09
C ALA A 451 -9.14 -21.59 3.00
N ALA A 452 -8.66 -21.60 1.75
CA ALA A 452 -9.30 -20.91 0.63
C ALA A 452 -10.66 -21.54 0.23
N ASN A 453 -10.84 -22.86 0.44
CA ASN A 453 -12.11 -23.56 0.18
C ASN A 453 -13.29 -23.00 0.98
N VAL A 454 -13.03 -22.35 2.12
CA VAL A 454 -14.08 -21.68 2.92
C VAL A 454 -14.71 -20.50 2.17
N PHE A 455 -13.96 -19.87 1.27
CA PHE A 455 -14.39 -18.64 0.57
C PHE A 455 -14.75 -18.87 -0.89
N VAL A 456 -14.17 -19.88 -1.53
CA VAL A 456 -14.42 -20.19 -2.95
C VAL A 456 -14.55 -21.70 -3.09
N THR A 457 -15.65 -22.17 -3.67
CA THR A 457 -15.78 -23.58 -4.09
C THR A 457 -15.80 -23.65 -5.62
N ALA A 458 -15.19 -24.68 -6.17
CA ALA A 458 -15.19 -24.95 -7.61
C ALA A 458 -15.82 -26.33 -7.89
N GLY A 459 -16.36 -26.52 -9.10
CA GLY A 459 -17.08 -27.74 -9.51
C GLY A 459 -18.56 -27.47 -9.79
N GLU A 460 -19.39 -28.51 -9.71
CA GLU A 460 -20.83 -28.44 -10.05
C GLU A 460 -21.60 -27.43 -9.19
N GLN A 461 -21.20 -27.28 -7.93
CA GLN A 461 -21.76 -26.30 -6.98
C GLN A 461 -20.74 -25.20 -6.67
N SER A 462 -20.19 -24.59 -7.72
CA SER A 462 -19.26 -23.46 -7.57
C SER A 462 -19.93 -22.29 -6.84
N SER A 463 -19.21 -21.69 -5.90
CA SER A 463 -19.72 -20.57 -5.11
C SER A 463 -18.58 -19.67 -4.64
N VAL A 464 -18.91 -18.40 -4.36
CA VAL A 464 -17.99 -17.43 -3.74
C VAL A 464 -18.69 -16.83 -2.54
N ASP A 465 -17.99 -16.76 -1.41
CA ASP A 465 -18.50 -16.13 -0.18
C ASP A 465 -18.89 -14.67 -0.45
N LYS A 466 -20.07 -14.29 0.05
CA LYS A 466 -20.65 -12.97 -0.20
C LYS A 466 -19.81 -11.85 0.40
N SER A 467 -19.26 -12.06 1.60
CA SER A 467 -18.43 -11.06 2.28
C SER A 467 -17.10 -10.83 1.57
N LEU A 468 -16.53 -11.89 0.98
CA LEU A 468 -15.37 -11.77 0.10
C LEU A 468 -15.69 -10.87 -1.12
N MET A 469 -16.83 -11.10 -1.79
CA MET A 469 -17.23 -10.30 -2.95
C MET A 469 -17.56 -8.84 -2.62
N GLU A 470 -17.97 -8.54 -1.39
CA GLU A 470 -18.28 -7.17 -0.94
C GLU A 470 -17.04 -6.30 -0.72
N PHE A 471 -15.85 -6.89 -0.52
CA PHE A 471 -14.65 -6.13 -0.22
C PHE A 471 -13.40 -6.78 -0.83
N GLN A 472 -12.87 -6.16 -1.89
CA GLN A 472 -11.57 -6.50 -2.49
C GLN A 472 -11.30 -8.01 -2.75
N PRO A 473 -12.21 -8.73 -3.42
CA PRO A 473 -12.07 -10.15 -3.73
C PRO A 473 -10.80 -10.47 -4.55
N GLU A 474 -10.28 -9.50 -5.29
CA GLU A 474 -9.07 -9.63 -6.09
C GLU A 474 -7.79 -9.89 -5.26
N GLN A 475 -7.83 -9.70 -3.93
CA GLN A 475 -6.74 -10.10 -3.05
C GLN A 475 -6.58 -11.62 -3.03
N LEU A 476 -7.65 -12.37 -2.73
CA LEU A 476 -7.60 -13.84 -2.68
C LEU A 476 -7.25 -14.43 -4.05
N LEU A 477 -7.70 -13.80 -5.14
CA LEU A 477 -7.30 -14.19 -6.50
C LEU A 477 -5.78 -14.09 -6.69
N ARG A 478 -5.13 -13.03 -6.19
CA ARG A 478 -3.66 -12.91 -6.22
C ARG A 478 -2.98 -13.96 -5.34
N GLY A 479 -3.53 -14.24 -4.16
CA GLY A 479 -3.04 -15.30 -3.27
C GLY A 479 -3.02 -16.67 -3.94
N LEU A 480 -4.18 -17.13 -4.42
CA LEU A 480 -4.30 -18.39 -5.17
C LEU A 480 -3.31 -18.45 -6.34
N ASN A 481 -3.21 -17.37 -7.11
CA ASN A 481 -2.32 -17.30 -8.26
C ASN A 481 -0.83 -17.39 -7.88
N ALA A 482 -0.42 -16.71 -6.80
CA ALA A 482 0.96 -16.76 -6.34
C ALA A 482 1.36 -18.19 -5.95
N CYS A 483 0.50 -18.88 -5.18
CA CYS A 483 0.71 -20.26 -4.76
C CYS A 483 0.73 -21.23 -5.96
N VAL A 484 -0.25 -21.13 -6.86
CA VAL A 484 -0.31 -21.99 -8.07
C VAL A 484 0.93 -21.80 -8.94
N ARG A 485 1.36 -20.55 -9.18
CA ARG A 485 2.58 -20.27 -9.94
C ARG A 485 3.83 -20.89 -9.31
N SER A 486 3.99 -20.76 -7.99
CA SER A 486 5.10 -21.37 -7.25
C SER A 486 5.13 -22.89 -7.41
N LEU A 487 3.99 -23.55 -7.21
CA LEU A 487 3.88 -25.02 -7.30
C LEU A 487 4.09 -25.53 -8.73
N GLU A 488 3.62 -24.78 -9.74
CA GLU A 488 3.84 -25.08 -11.16
C GLU A 488 5.20 -24.59 -11.69
N LYS A 489 6.08 -24.07 -10.83
CA LYS A 489 7.42 -23.54 -11.19
C LYS A 489 7.39 -22.44 -12.25
N GLN A 490 6.31 -21.67 -12.28
CA GLN A 490 6.19 -20.48 -13.11
C GLN A 490 6.86 -19.27 -12.47
N ALA A 491 7.10 -18.22 -13.27
CA ALA A 491 7.54 -16.94 -12.74
C ALA A 491 6.54 -16.40 -11.69
N SER A 492 7.08 -15.72 -10.68
CA SER A 492 6.31 -15.06 -9.62
C SER A 492 5.18 -14.19 -10.18
N ILE A 493 4.11 -14.01 -9.41
CA ILE A 493 2.97 -13.17 -9.83
C ILE A 493 3.39 -11.74 -10.22
N PHE A 494 4.47 -11.21 -9.63
CA PHE A 494 4.99 -9.88 -9.93
C PHE A 494 6.13 -9.89 -10.97
N ASP A 495 6.72 -11.05 -11.30
CA ASP A 495 7.74 -11.16 -12.33
C ASP A 495 7.09 -11.44 -13.69
N MET A 496 7.24 -10.50 -14.62
CA MET A 496 6.60 -10.50 -15.94
C MET A 496 7.64 -10.51 -17.08
N ARG A 497 8.91 -10.80 -16.78
CA ARG A 497 10.01 -10.81 -17.78
C ARG A 497 9.87 -11.89 -18.85
N GLN A 498 9.13 -12.97 -18.54
CA GLN A 498 8.95 -14.12 -19.43
C GLN A 498 7.56 -14.18 -20.10
N ASP A 499 6.66 -13.26 -19.74
CA ASP A 499 5.30 -13.26 -20.25
C ASP A 499 5.21 -12.48 -21.57
N SER A 500 4.85 -13.17 -22.66
CA SER A 500 4.61 -12.53 -23.96
C SER A 500 3.13 -12.26 -24.16
N TRP A 501 2.64 -11.14 -23.59
CA TRP A 501 1.26 -10.71 -23.80
C TRP A 501 1.06 -10.14 -25.21
N LYS A 502 -0.09 -10.44 -25.84
CA LYS A 502 -0.42 -9.86 -27.15
C LYS A 502 -0.70 -8.37 -27.00
N THR A 503 0.08 -7.56 -27.68
CA THR A 503 0.01 -6.10 -27.58
C THR A 503 -0.95 -5.48 -28.61
N VAL A 504 -1.72 -4.48 -28.21
CA VAL A 504 -2.49 -3.59 -29.11
C VAL A 504 -1.82 -2.21 -29.21
N ASP A 505 -1.86 -1.59 -30.38
CA ASP A 505 -1.29 -0.25 -30.57
C ASP A 505 -2.02 0.83 -29.76
N ILE A 506 -1.25 1.79 -29.25
CA ILE A 506 -1.77 2.99 -28.58
C ILE A 506 -1.70 4.14 -29.60
N PRO A 507 -2.83 4.75 -29.99
CA PRO A 507 -2.80 5.90 -30.90
C PRO A 507 -1.98 7.07 -30.33
N ALA A 508 -1.13 7.65 -31.18
CA ALA A 508 -0.32 8.80 -30.81
C ALA A 508 -1.20 10.00 -30.41
N VAL A 509 -0.89 10.62 -29.26
CA VAL A 509 -1.60 11.80 -28.79
C VAL A 509 -1.06 13.05 -29.48
N LYS A 510 -1.95 13.81 -30.11
CA LYS A 510 -1.62 15.12 -30.69
C LYS A 510 -1.66 16.19 -29.59
N LYS A 511 -0.70 17.12 -29.63
CA LYS A 511 -0.72 18.30 -28.77
C LYS A 511 -2.02 19.04 -28.98
N GLU A 512 -2.71 19.37 -27.88
CA GLU A 512 -3.89 20.22 -27.96
C GLU A 512 -3.46 21.53 -28.64
N ASN A 513 -3.97 21.77 -29.85
CA ASN A 513 -3.94 23.09 -30.43
C ASN A 513 -4.74 23.96 -29.47
N THR A 514 -4.05 24.74 -28.64
CA THR A 514 -4.65 25.92 -28.04
C THR A 514 -4.98 26.85 -29.18
N THR A 515 -6.10 26.60 -29.87
CA THR A 515 -6.79 27.66 -30.57
C THR A 515 -6.99 28.73 -29.51
N ASN A 516 -6.22 29.81 -29.64
CA ASN A 516 -6.49 31.07 -28.97
C ASN A 516 -7.93 31.43 -29.33
N GLN A 517 -8.91 30.92 -28.58
CA GLN A 517 -10.27 31.43 -28.66
C GLN A 517 -10.13 32.92 -28.39
N LYS A 518 -10.43 33.73 -29.42
CA LYS A 518 -10.24 35.17 -29.36
C LYS A 518 -11.00 35.69 -28.15
N ASN A 519 -10.29 36.19 -27.15
CA ASN A 519 -10.91 36.82 -26.00
C ASN A 519 -11.21 38.27 -26.35
N LYS A 520 -12.30 38.47 -27.11
CA LYS A 520 -12.66 39.78 -27.66
C LYS A 520 -13.06 40.76 -26.55
N VAL A 521 -12.73 42.04 -26.74
CA VAL A 521 -13.21 43.12 -25.88
C VAL A 521 -14.68 43.38 -26.18
N THR A 522 -15.53 43.29 -25.16
CA THR A 522 -16.95 43.62 -25.23
C THR A 522 -17.21 45.09 -24.90
N ALA A 523 -16.39 45.69 -24.03
CA ALA A 523 -16.47 47.12 -23.70
C ALA A 523 -15.11 47.72 -23.32
N LEU A 524 -14.93 49.02 -23.61
CA LEU A 524 -13.77 49.81 -23.21
C LEU A 524 -14.25 51.15 -22.64
N LYS A 525 -13.89 51.45 -21.39
CA LYS A 525 -14.25 52.69 -20.70
C LYS A 525 -13.02 53.36 -20.10
N ALA A 526 -12.94 54.68 -20.17
CA ALA A 526 -11.92 55.40 -19.39
C ALA A 526 -12.30 55.40 -17.91
N LYS A 527 -11.36 55.10 -17.01
CA LYS A 527 -11.61 55.18 -15.56
C LYS A 527 -12.02 56.60 -15.17
N ASN A 528 -11.33 57.60 -15.72
CA ASN A 528 -11.63 59.03 -15.55
C ASN A 528 -11.71 59.70 -16.92
N LYS A 529 -12.81 60.43 -17.21
CA LYS A 529 -13.00 61.13 -18.50
C LYS A 529 -12.11 62.38 -18.64
N LYS A 530 -11.73 63.01 -17.53
CA LYS A 530 -10.84 64.18 -17.44
C LYS A 530 -9.75 63.92 -16.41
N VAL A 531 -8.51 64.29 -16.71
CA VAL A 531 -7.35 64.14 -15.81
C VAL A 531 -6.46 65.39 -15.91
N SER A 532 -5.70 65.71 -14.86
CA SER A 532 -4.69 66.76 -14.89
C SER A 532 -3.27 66.22 -14.71
N VAL A 533 -2.29 66.88 -15.33
CA VAL A 533 -0.86 66.58 -15.17
C VAL A 533 -0.07 67.90 -15.15
N LYS A 534 0.98 68.00 -14.33
CA LYS A 534 1.87 69.18 -14.34
C LYS A 534 2.80 69.15 -15.55
N LYS A 535 3.17 70.32 -16.10
CA LYS A 535 4.24 70.43 -17.11
C LYS A 535 5.49 69.66 -16.69
N GLY A 536 6.06 68.87 -17.60
CA GLY A 536 7.25 68.07 -17.36
C GLY A 536 7.06 66.81 -16.52
N LYS A 537 5.88 66.58 -15.93
CA LYS A 537 5.58 65.37 -15.12
C LYS A 537 4.79 64.35 -15.92
N THR A 538 4.83 63.09 -15.46
CA THR A 538 4.10 61.97 -16.05
C THR A 538 2.82 61.65 -15.28
N LYS A 539 1.83 61.08 -15.97
CA LYS A 539 0.58 60.59 -15.37
C LYS A 539 0.16 59.29 -16.06
N LYS A 540 -0.33 58.33 -15.27
CA LYS A 540 -0.94 57.09 -15.76
C LYS A 540 -2.44 57.31 -16.00
N ILE A 541 -2.90 56.99 -17.20
CA ILE A 541 -4.31 56.98 -17.60
C ILE A 541 -4.76 55.54 -17.69
N VAL A 542 -5.85 55.19 -17.00
CA VAL A 542 -6.35 53.82 -16.93
C VAL A 542 -7.64 53.70 -17.74
N PHE A 543 -7.67 52.74 -18.64
CA PHE A 543 -8.87 52.28 -19.31
C PHE A 543 -9.27 50.91 -18.76
N ILE A 544 -10.55 50.72 -18.48
CA ILE A 544 -11.15 49.48 -18.00
C ILE A 544 -11.66 48.71 -19.22
N LEU A 545 -11.28 47.45 -19.31
CA LEU A 545 -11.66 46.50 -20.36
C LEU A 545 -12.68 45.51 -19.79
N SER A 546 -13.76 45.27 -20.53
CA SER A 546 -14.60 44.09 -20.36
C SER A 546 -14.34 43.15 -21.53
N THR A 547 -14.17 41.87 -21.24
CA THR A 547 -13.83 40.82 -22.20
C THR A 547 -14.84 39.68 -22.11
N GLN A 548 -14.92 38.87 -23.16
CA GLN A 548 -15.79 37.67 -23.17
C GLN A 548 -15.40 36.70 -22.05
N ASN A 549 -14.10 36.46 -21.86
CA ASN A 549 -13.56 35.75 -20.71
C ASN A 549 -12.88 36.74 -19.75
N LYS A 550 -13.53 36.98 -18.61
CA LYS A 550 -13.05 37.91 -17.57
C LYS A 550 -11.73 37.48 -16.94
N ASN A 551 -11.37 36.19 -17.01
CA ASN A 551 -10.19 35.63 -16.37
C ASN A 551 -8.90 35.68 -17.20
N LYS A 552 -9.00 36.06 -18.48
CA LYS A 552 -7.85 36.14 -19.40
C LYS A 552 -7.61 37.57 -19.89
N ILE A 553 -6.39 37.86 -20.31
CA ILE A 553 -6.05 39.09 -21.05
C ILE A 553 -6.76 39.04 -22.43
N THR A 554 -7.14 40.20 -22.98
CA THR A 554 -7.73 40.24 -24.32
C THR A 554 -6.71 39.90 -25.40
N THR A 555 -7.16 39.23 -26.45
CA THR A 555 -6.36 38.95 -27.65
C THR A 555 -6.51 40.03 -28.72
N ASP A 556 -7.37 41.04 -28.52
CA ASP A 556 -7.59 42.10 -29.50
C ASP A 556 -6.41 43.07 -29.54
N LYS A 557 -5.99 43.47 -30.75
CA LYS A 557 -4.96 44.49 -30.96
C LYS A 557 -5.42 45.83 -30.38
N TYR A 558 -4.48 46.61 -29.84
CA TYR A 558 -4.75 47.95 -29.34
C TYR A 558 -3.98 49.05 -30.09
N LYS A 559 -4.58 50.23 -30.18
CA LYS A 559 -3.98 51.45 -30.73
C LYS A 559 -4.17 52.61 -29.75
N ILE A 560 -3.08 53.28 -29.41
CA ILE A 560 -3.08 54.47 -28.54
C ILE A 560 -2.70 55.70 -29.35
N THR A 561 -3.60 56.67 -29.42
CA THR A 561 -3.41 57.97 -30.06
C THR A 561 -3.34 59.04 -28.97
N VAL A 562 -2.26 59.83 -28.97
CA VAL A 562 -2.05 60.93 -28.02
C VAL A 562 -1.89 62.22 -28.82
N THR A 563 -2.72 63.22 -28.55
CA THR A 563 -2.73 64.50 -29.28
C THR A 563 -2.65 65.70 -28.32
N GLY A 564 -2.31 66.87 -28.87
CA GLY A 564 -2.11 68.10 -28.11
C GLY A 564 -0.78 68.15 -27.38
N GLN A 565 -0.74 68.86 -26.25
CA GLN A 565 0.51 69.16 -25.52
C GLN A 565 1.02 67.97 -24.65
N LEU A 566 0.84 66.74 -25.11
CA LEU A 566 1.24 65.51 -24.42
C LEU A 566 2.33 64.75 -25.21
N LYS A 567 3.16 63.99 -24.50
CA LYS A 567 4.04 62.95 -25.07
C LYS A 567 3.54 61.58 -24.60
N LYS A 568 3.38 60.64 -25.53
CA LYS A 568 3.06 59.23 -25.24
C LYS A 568 4.27 58.57 -24.54
N GLY A 569 4.01 57.81 -23.49
CA GLY A 569 4.98 56.97 -22.80
C GLY A 569 4.59 55.50 -22.83
N LYS A 570 5.02 54.74 -21.81
CA LYS A 570 4.79 53.29 -21.69
C LYS A 570 3.29 52.94 -21.67
N VAL A 571 2.94 51.89 -22.41
CA VAL A 571 1.60 51.29 -22.45
C VAL A 571 1.69 49.89 -21.87
N GLN A 572 0.76 49.53 -20.99
CA GLN A 572 0.70 48.20 -20.35
C GLN A 572 -0.72 47.65 -20.47
N LEU A 573 -0.86 46.49 -21.10
CA LEU A 573 -2.09 45.72 -21.17
C LEU A 573 -2.06 44.61 -20.12
N SER A 574 -3.13 44.47 -19.34
CA SER A 574 -3.28 43.40 -18.34
C SER A 574 -4.75 42.99 -18.22
N LYS A 575 -5.03 41.97 -17.37
CA LYS A 575 -6.39 41.47 -17.15
C LYS A 575 -7.33 42.61 -16.76
N GLY A 576 -8.32 42.88 -17.61
CA GLY A 576 -9.35 43.90 -17.40
C GLY A 576 -8.91 45.37 -17.50
N LYS A 577 -7.64 45.68 -17.84
CA LYS A 577 -7.14 47.07 -17.84
C LYS A 577 -6.10 47.33 -18.93
N LEU A 578 -6.12 48.56 -19.46
CA LEU A 578 -5.09 49.12 -20.34
C LEU A 578 -4.60 50.44 -19.74
N VAL A 579 -3.32 50.52 -19.41
CA VAL A 579 -2.71 51.69 -18.76
C VAL A 579 -1.79 52.40 -19.75
N VAL A 580 -2.02 53.71 -19.94
CA VAL A 580 -1.21 54.57 -20.82
C VAL A 580 -0.54 55.64 -19.97
N THR A 581 0.79 55.66 -19.98
CA THR A 581 1.56 56.75 -19.35
C THR A 581 1.71 57.90 -20.33
N VAL A 582 1.45 59.13 -19.90
CA VAL A 582 1.69 60.35 -20.69
C VAL A 582 2.50 61.38 -19.92
N LYS A 583 3.26 62.21 -20.62
CA LYS A 583 4.02 63.35 -20.06
C LYS A 583 3.47 64.68 -20.59
N GLY A 584 3.24 65.66 -19.72
CA GLY A 584 2.85 67.01 -20.14
C GLY A 584 4.03 67.77 -20.75
N LYS A 585 3.91 68.26 -21.99
CA LYS A 585 4.98 69.01 -22.69
C LYS A 585 4.94 70.51 -22.34
N LYS A 586 3.80 71.15 -22.57
CA LYS A 586 3.55 72.58 -22.31
C LYS A 586 2.17 72.74 -21.66
N LYS A 587 1.94 73.88 -20.97
CA LYS A 587 0.60 74.22 -20.44
C LYS A 587 -0.41 74.22 -21.60
N GLY A 588 -1.61 73.72 -21.34
CA GLY A 588 -2.64 73.57 -22.37
C GLY A 588 -3.44 72.28 -22.20
N THR A 589 -4.00 71.77 -23.29
CA THR A 589 -4.80 70.55 -23.27
C THR A 589 -4.25 69.48 -24.20
N GLY A 590 -4.59 68.22 -23.91
CA GLY A 590 -4.30 67.08 -24.77
C GLY A 590 -5.37 66.01 -24.63
N THR A 591 -5.34 65.04 -25.54
CA THR A 591 -6.29 63.92 -25.53
C THR A 591 -5.55 62.61 -25.68
N VAL A 592 -5.99 61.59 -24.93
CA VAL A 592 -5.53 60.20 -25.08
C VAL A 592 -6.71 59.34 -25.49
N LYS A 593 -6.67 58.81 -26.72
CA LYS A 593 -7.65 57.86 -27.24
C LYS A 593 -7.04 56.46 -27.27
N ALA A 594 -7.67 55.53 -26.57
CA ALA A 594 -7.36 54.11 -26.66
C ALA A 594 -8.40 53.41 -27.52
N THR A 595 -7.95 52.54 -28.42
CA THR A 595 -8.80 51.63 -29.19
C THR A 595 -8.30 50.21 -28.92
N VAL A 596 -9.19 49.27 -28.59
CA VAL A 596 -8.88 47.85 -28.43
C VAL A 596 -9.96 47.06 -29.16
N GLY A 597 -9.55 46.28 -30.16
CA GLY A 597 -10.48 45.71 -31.13
C GLY A 597 -11.28 46.80 -31.85
N ASN A 598 -12.61 46.69 -31.84
CA ASN A 598 -13.52 47.71 -32.39
C ASN A 598 -14.03 48.73 -31.35
N LYS A 599 -13.56 48.67 -30.09
CA LYS A 599 -14.01 49.57 -29.01
C LYS A 599 -13.01 50.69 -28.80
N SER A 600 -13.48 51.91 -28.55
CA SER A 600 -12.61 53.05 -28.27
C SER A 600 -13.11 53.92 -27.11
N ALA A 601 -12.18 54.52 -26.37
CA ALA A 601 -12.47 55.47 -25.31
C ALA A 601 -11.42 56.60 -25.32
N LYS A 602 -11.82 57.80 -24.89
CA LYS A 602 -10.96 58.99 -24.85
C LYS A 602 -10.94 59.65 -23.48
N VAL A 603 -9.78 60.20 -23.13
CA VAL A 603 -9.56 60.99 -21.91
C VAL A 603 -9.01 62.35 -22.30
N LYS A 604 -9.65 63.42 -21.82
CA LYS A 604 -9.12 64.79 -21.92
C LYS A 604 -8.13 65.02 -20.78
N VAL A 605 -6.97 65.58 -21.09
CA VAL A 605 -5.92 65.87 -20.11
C VAL A 605 -5.64 67.37 -20.10
N SER A 606 -5.81 68.00 -18.95
CA SER A 606 -5.40 69.39 -18.73
C SER A 606 -3.97 69.41 -18.19
N ILE A 607 -3.08 70.15 -18.86
CA ILE A 607 -1.68 70.28 -18.44
C ILE A 607 -1.54 71.62 -17.72
N LYS A 608 -1.33 71.53 -16.40
CA LYS A 608 -1.18 72.68 -15.50
C LYS A 608 0.27 73.10 -15.37
#